data_AF-A0A2S6AV60-F1
#
_entry.id   AF-A0A2S6AV60-F1
#
_cell.length_a   1.000
_cell.length_b   1.000
_cell.length_c   1.000
_cell.angle_alpha   90.00
_cell.angle_beta   90.00
_cell.angle_gamma   90.00
#
_symmetry.space_group_name_H-M   'P 1'
#
loop_
_entity.id
_entity.type
_entity.pdbx_description
1 polymer ?
#
loop_
_entity_poly.entity_id
_entity_poly.type
_entity_poly.pdbx_seq_one_letter_code
_entity_poly.pdbx_strand_id
1 'polypeptide(L)'
;MIVDWQTYYDAAAKCRELAEAIRTADKPVHDAATGHCDGMAGDAPGCKEWGQAYDEAARSTLQACASLANALTNYGAVLYAQGYHWAVANNSDPAPPQPDISQVSEYKVVLPPSARGTGIGFGDNGGAKAFFDDLFQEVVKSFGMIPNGDADKLQQAHDTWRAFAENRTILDAADHIMLISDLFTGMDDSTHRYEIQHHLNDIRTSAQTVSLAAGYLAPPIQDYHEATTTLATACADAINLSEGSVGVEAVPRHGRSGRLFDVGLAESMAARGSKVSVGGTMDAIQSAYRASTMPIVLGLSSLDAHSKGVVDAFKSVPTDGLNRTIDRLSVIIAMRAEIDSSGKPGALTYEKSPKHGKDQRGTAAPEPTHGQETLENSVLIKPTTSRRVGYDADTGEFDVFDETHPESGIYHGHKRSWDQLTPDMQNALVNAGIVDRKGKPR
;
A
#
# COMPACT_ATOMS: atom_id res chain seq x y z
N MET A 1 -28.15 24.89 2.27
CA MET A 1 -28.07 23.59 1.62
C MET A 1 -27.37 22.55 2.49
N ILE A 2 -28.17 21.76 3.21
CA ILE A 2 -27.79 20.39 3.59
C ILE A 2 -27.52 19.66 2.26
N VAL A 3 -26.38 18.98 2.13
CA VAL A 3 -26.07 18.22 0.90
C VAL A 3 -27.02 17.04 0.79
N ASP A 4 -27.50 16.78 -0.42
CA ASP A 4 -28.38 15.64 -0.69
C ASP A 4 -27.65 14.31 -0.42
N TRP A 5 -28.36 13.33 0.12
CA TRP A 5 -27.79 12.00 0.40
C TRP A 5 -27.19 11.37 -0.86
N GLN A 6 -27.72 11.74 -2.05
CA GLN A 6 -27.21 11.33 -3.35
C GLN A 6 -25.73 11.71 -3.56
N THR A 7 -25.29 12.87 -3.08
CA THR A 7 -23.89 13.29 -3.21
C THR A 7 -22.93 12.36 -2.46
N TYR A 8 -23.32 11.88 -1.28
CA TYR A 8 -22.54 10.90 -0.53
C TYR A 8 -22.46 9.57 -1.27
N TYR A 9 -23.57 9.13 -1.87
CA TYR A 9 -23.62 7.90 -2.65
C TYR A 9 -22.77 7.97 -3.93
N ASP A 10 -22.82 9.10 -4.63
CA ASP A 10 -22.03 9.33 -5.83
C ASP A 10 -20.52 9.38 -5.48
N ALA A 11 -20.17 10.04 -4.37
CA ALA A 11 -18.78 10.08 -3.88
C ALA A 11 -18.28 8.69 -3.49
N ALA A 12 -19.10 7.93 -2.75
CA ALA A 12 -18.78 6.58 -2.32
C ALA A 12 -18.58 5.61 -3.50
N ALA A 13 -19.47 5.67 -4.51
CA ALA A 13 -19.35 4.89 -5.73
C ALA A 13 -18.03 5.19 -6.45
N LYS A 14 -17.69 6.47 -6.62
CA LYS A 14 -16.44 6.91 -7.26
C LYS A 14 -15.20 6.46 -6.48
N CYS A 15 -15.25 6.48 -5.15
CA CYS A 15 -14.16 5.93 -4.31
C CYS A 15 -13.96 4.44 -4.59
N ARG A 16 -15.04 3.65 -4.63
CA ARG A 16 -14.97 2.22 -4.91
C ARG A 16 -14.48 1.93 -6.34
N GLU A 17 -15.03 2.60 -7.34
CA GLU A 17 -14.60 2.47 -8.74
C GLU A 17 -13.10 2.77 -8.91
N LEU A 18 -12.61 3.81 -8.24
CA LEU A 18 -11.18 4.14 -8.26
C LEU A 18 -10.35 3.06 -7.56
N ALA A 19 -10.81 2.51 -6.44
CA ALA A 19 -10.14 1.42 -5.76
C ALA A 19 -10.02 0.17 -6.65
N GLU A 20 -11.10 -0.23 -7.32
CA GLU A 20 -11.11 -1.37 -8.25
C GLU A 20 -10.17 -1.13 -9.45
N ALA A 21 -10.15 0.09 -9.98
CA ALA A 21 -9.24 0.46 -11.05
C ALA A 21 -7.77 0.41 -10.60
N ILE A 22 -7.45 0.91 -9.39
CA ILE A 22 -6.09 0.85 -8.82
C ILE A 22 -5.65 -0.61 -8.64
N ARG A 23 -6.52 -1.49 -8.12
CA ARG A 23 -6.24 -2.94 -8.00
C ARG A 23 -6.04 -3.60 -9.36
N THR A 24 -6.75 -3.15 -10.39
CA THR A 24 -6.52 -3.66 -11.74
C THR A 24 -5.15 -3.21 -12.27
N ALA A 25 -4.73 -1.99 -11.94
CA ALA A 25 -3.46 -1.42 -12.36
C ALA A 25 -2.23 -1.99 -11.63
N ASP A 26 -2.32 -2.31 -10.33
CA ASP A 26 -1.20 -2.84 -9.55
C ASP A 26 -0.96 -4.35 -9.76
N LYS A 27 -1.99 -5.10 -10.16
CA LYS A 27 -1.94 -6.56 -10.35
C LYS A 27 -0.73 -7.04 -11.18
N PRO A 28 -0.42 -6.46 -12.35
CA PRO A 28 0.72 -6.94 -13.16
C PRO A 28 2.06 -6.87 -12.42
N VAL A 29 2.25 -5.86 -11.55
CA VAL A 29 3.47 -5.72 -10.74
C VAL A 29 3.54 -6.82 -9.68
N HIS A 30 2.41 -7.13 -9.03
CA HIS A 30 2.33 -8.24 -8.08
C HIS A 30 2.63 -9.60 -8.74
N ASP A 31 2.09 -9.84 -9.94
CA ASP A 31 2.35 -11.07 -10.67
C ASP A 31 3.85 -11.16 -11.07
N ALA A 32 4.41 -10.09 -11.62
CA ALA A 32 5.80 -10.03 -12.05
C ALA A 32 6.81 -10.14 -10.90
N ALA A 33 6.48 -9.59 -9.72
CA ALA A 33 7.26 -9.75 -8.51
C ALA A 33 7.51 -11.23 -8.19
N THR A 34 6.46 -12.06 -8.28
CA THR A 34 6.56 -13.48 -7.96
C THR A 34 7.18 -14.33 -9.07
N GLY A 35 7.01 -13.94 -10.33
CA GLY A 35 7.47 -14.72 -11.49
C GLY A 35 8.87 -14.35 -12.01
N HIS A 36 9.21 -13.06 -12.01
CA HIS A 36 10.32 -12.53 -12.80
C HIS A 36 11.37 -11.79 -11.96
N CYS A 37 11.01 -11.28 -10.79
CA CYS A 37 11.95 -10.53 -9.95
C CYS A 37 12.83 -11.41 -9.07
N ASP A 38 12.46 -12.68 -8.82
CA ASP A 38 13.26 -13.61 -7.99
C ASP A 38 14.66 -13.80 -8.59
N GLY A 39 15.68 -13.43 -7.82
CA GLY A 39 17.08 -13.53 -8.23
C GLY A 39 17.49 -12.62 -9.41
N MET A 40 16.68 -11.65 -9.83
CA MET A 40 17.01 -10.80 -10.98
C MET A 40 18.30 -9.99 -10.77
N ALA A 41 18.60 -9.62 -9.53
CA ALA A 41 19.80 -8.86 -9.19
C ALA A 41 21.05 -9.75 -9.14
N GLY A 42 20.90 -11.05 -8.90
CA GLY A 42 22.03 -11.91 -8.53
C GLY A 42 22.50 -11.65 -7.09
N ASP A 43 23.64 -12.22 -6.70
CA ASP A 43 24.15 -12.19 -5.33
C ASP A 43 25.66 -11.91 -5.20
N ALA A 44 26.32 -11.55 -6.30
CA ALA A 44 27.68 -11.05 -6.24
C ALA A 44 27.78 -9.76 -5.37
N PRO A 45 28.99 -9.40 -4.90
CA PRO A 45 29.21 -8.14 -4.20
C PRO A 45 28.60 -6.94 -4.93
N GLY A 46 27.85 -6.09 -4.22
CA GLY A 46 27.12 -4.96 -4.78
C GLY A 46 25.77 -5.34 -5.41
N CYS A 47 25.68 -6.48 -6.08
CA CYS A 47 24.43 -7.00 -6.66
C CYS A 47 23.43 -7.34 -5.55
N LYS A 48 23.94 -7.96 -4.47
CA LYS A 48 23.13 -8.26 -3.28
C LYS A 48 22.57 -7.01 -2.61
N GLU A 49 23.41 -6.00 -2.39
CA GLU A 49 22.98 -4.72 -1.79
C GLU A 49 21.97 -4.00 -2.69
N TRP A 50 22.17 -4.03 -4.01
CA TRP A 50 21.22 -3.46 -4.97
C TRP A 50 19.87 -4.17 -4.91
N GLY A 51 19.86 -5.49 -4.89
CA GLY A 51 18.63 -6.28 -4.79
C GLY A 51 17.87 -6.01 -3.49
N GLN A 52 18.58 -5.86 -2.37
CA GLN A 52 17.97 -5.49 -1.09
C GLN A 52 17.31 -4.10 -1.14
N ALA A 53 17.97 -3.12 -1.75
CA ALA A 53 17.42 -1.77 -1.91
C ALA A 53 16.19 -1.77 -2.84
N TYR A 54 16.23 -2.54 -3.93
CA TYR A 54 15.05 -2.76 -4.79
C TYR A 54 13.90 -3.40 -4.00
N ASP A 55 14.17 -4.47 -3.26
CA ASP A 55 13.14 -5.22 -2.52
C ASP A 55 12.45 -4.33 -1.48
N GLU A 56 13.18 -3.45 -0.81
CA GLU A 56 12.62 -2.45 0.12
C GLU A 56 11.74 -1.43 -0.61
N ALA A 57 12.27 -0.80 -1.67
CA ALA A 57 11.55 0.22 -2.42
C ALA A 57 10.26 -0.33 -3.09
N ALA A 58 10.35 -1.51 -3.68
CA ALA A 58 9.21 -2.22 -4.29
C ALA A 58 8.16 -2.59 -3.23
N ARG A 59 8.58 -3.11 -2.07
CA ARG A 59 7.66 -3.49 -0.99
C ARG A 59 6.89 -2.29 -0.44
N SER A 60 7.60 -1.21 -0.11
CA SER A 60 6.97 -0.01 0.44
C SER A 60 5.99 0.62 -0.56
N THR A 61 6.33 0.61 -1.84
CA THR A 61 5.47 1.15 -2.91
C THR A 61 4.19 0.32 -3.08
N LEU A 62 4.31 -1.01 -3.16
CA LEU A 62 3.15 -1.91 -3.30
C LEU A 62 2.27 -1.91 -2.04
N GLN A 63 2.87 -1.85 -0.85
CA GLN A 63 2.11 -1.75 0.40
C GLN A 63 1.32 -0.44 0.48
N ALA A 64 1.93 0.70 0.13
CA ALA A 64 1.23 1.98 0.11
C ALA A 64 0.10 2.00 -0.94
N CYS A 65 0.32 1.39 -2.12
CA CYS A 65 -0.71 1.27 -3.16
C CYS A 65 -1.89 0.39 -2.69
N ALA A 66 -1.60 -0.75 -2.05
CA ALA A 66 -2.63 -1.61 -1.46
C ALA A 66 -3.43 -0.90 -0.36
N SER A 67 -2.74 -0.18 0.54
CA SER A 67 -3.39 0.63 1.58
C SER A 67 -4.24 1.74 0.97
N LEU A 68 -3.83 2.34 -0.15
CA LEU A 68 -4.60 3.38 -0.84
C LEU A 68 -5.93 2.84 -1.36
N ALA A 69 -5.92 1.69 -2.06
CA ALA A 69 -7.14 1.05 -2.53
C ALA A 69 -8.05 0.61 -1.38
N ASN A 70 -7.47 0.10 -0.28
CA ASN A 70 -8.23 -0.25 0.91
C ASN A 70 -8.86 0.98 1.58
N ALA A 71 -8.13 2.08 1.70
CA ALA A 71 -8.65 3.32 2.28
C ALA A 71 -9.78 3.91 1.43
N LEU A 72 -9.65 3.91 0.09
CA LEU A 72 -10.73 4.33 -0.81
C LEU A 72 -11.99 3.50 -0.64
N THR A 73 -11.84 2.17 -0.56
CA THR A 73 -12.98 1.25 -0.37
C THR A 73 -13.66 1.49 0.98
N ASN A 74 -12.87 1.56 2.06
CA ASN A 74 -13.39 1.72 3.41
C ASN A 74 -14.02 3.09 3.61
N TYR A 75 -13.39 4.14 3.09
CA TYR A 75 -13.94 5.49 3.16
C TYR A 75 -15.18 5.65 2.29
N GLY A 76 -15.25 4.97 1.14
CA GLY A 76 -16.49 4.86 0.36
C GLY A 76 -17.63 4.26 1.19
N ALA A 77 -17.37 3.19 1.95
CA ALA A 77 -18.35 2.62 2.86
C ALA A 77 -18.80 3.58 3.97
N VAL A 78 -17.89 4.40 4.50
CA VAL A 78 -18.20 5.48 5.46
C VAL A 78 -19.13 6.52 4.83
N LEU A 79 -18.80 7.01 3.63
CA LEU A 79 -19.63 7.97 2.91
C LEU A 79 -21.03 7.40 2.63
N TYR A 80 -21.14 6.13 2.25
CA TYR A 80 -22.43 5.46 2.11
C TYR A 80 -23.25 5.44 3.39
N ALA A 81 -22.63 5.11 4.53
CA ALA A 81 -23.30 5.11 5.84
C ALA A 81 -23.80 6.51 6.22
N GLN A 82 -22.98 7.55 6.01
CA GLN A 82 -23.37 8.94 6.23
C GLN A 82 -24.54 9.36 5.32
N GLY A 83 -24.47 9.04 4.03
CA GLY A 83 -25.56 9.31 3.09
C GLY A 83 -26.88 8.64 3.50
N TYR A 84 -26.82 7.39 3.95
CA TYR A 84 -27.99 6.66 4.45
C TYR A 84 -28.62 7.36 5.66
N HIS A 85 -27.80 7.78 6.64
CA HIS A 85 -28.30 8.53 7.81
C HIS A 85 -28.98 9.84 7.40
N TRP A 86 -28.41 10.59 6.45
CA TRP A 86 -29.03 11.81 5.94
C TRP A 86 -30.36 11.55 5.23
N ALA A 87 -30.46 10.48 4.44
CA ALA A 87 -31.70 10.13 3.76
C ALA A 87 -32.82 9.76 4.74
N VAL A 88 -32.48 8.99 5.79
CA VAL A 88 -33.43 8.65 6.87
C VAL A 88 -33.86 9.90 7.63
N ALA A 89 -32.92 10.75 8.02
CA ALA A 89 -33.22 12.00 8.73
C ALA A 89 -34.11 12.95 7.90
N ASN A 90 -33.94 12.95 6.58
CA ASN A 90 -34.70 13.77 5.66
C ASN A 90 -36.03 13.15 5.22
N ASN A 91 -36.37 11.94 5.67
CA ASN A 91 -37.53 11.16 5.18
C ASN A 91 -37.57 11.08 3.64
N SER A 92 -36.42 10.86 3.00
CA SER A 92 -36.31 10.82 1.54
C SER A 92 -37.18 9.72 0.93
N ASP A 93 -37.88 10.06 -0.16
CA ASP A 93 -38.70 9.14 -0.96
C ASP A 93 -38.31 9.26 -2.45
N PRO A 94 -37.80 8.19 -3.09
CA PRO A 94 -37.59 6.85 -2.53
C PRO A 94 -36.43 6.81 -1.51
N ALA A 95 -36.48 5.82 -0.61
CA ALA A 95 -35.37 5.51 0.26
C ALA A 95 -34.13 5.12 -0.56
N PRO A 96 -32.91 5.45 -0.09
CA PRO A 96 -31.69 5.13 -0.81
C PRO A 96 -31.49 3.61 -0.92
N PRO A 97 -30.94 3.13 -2.05
CA PRO A 97 -30.67 1.70 -2.23
C PRO A 97 -29.61 1.22 -1.23
N GLN A 98 -29.66 -0.05 -0.83
CA GLN A 98 -28.62 -0.62 0.03
C GLN A 98 -27.27 -0.66 -0.72
N PRO A 99 -26.22 -0.01 -0.21
CA PRO A 99 -24.94 0.08 -0.90
C PRO A 99 -24.07 -1.15 -0.67
N ASP A 100 -23.17 -1.43 -1.62
CA ASP A 100 -22.15 -2.47 -1.47
C ASP A 100 -20.95 -1.95 -0.67
N ILE A 101 -20.88 -2.39 0.59
CA ILE A 101 -19.80 -2.07 1.54
C ILE A 101 -18.74 -3.19 1.63
N SER A 102 -18.75 -4.14 0.69
CA SER A 102 -17.75 -5.20 0.62
C SER A 102 -16.38 -4.65 0.28
N GLN A 103 -15.33 -5.30 0.78
CA GLN A 103 -13.97 -4.99 0.37
C GLN A 103 -13.75 -5.40 -1.08
N VAL A 104 -13.13 -4.52 -1.88
CA VAL A 104 -12.60 -4.90 -3.20
C VAL A 104 -11.53 -5.96 -3.05
N SER A 105 -11.25 -6.72 -4.11
CA SER A 105 -10.21 -7.75 -4.06
C SER A 105 -8.86 -7.17 -3.65
N GLU A 106 -8.15 -7.90 -2.79
CA GLU A 106 -6.82 -7.52 -2.31
C GLU A 106 -5.77 -8.49 -2.85
N TYR A 107 -4.63 -7.93 -3.28
CA TYR A 107 -3.43 -8.68 -3.56
C TYR A 107 -2.48 -8.57 -2.38
N LYS A 108 -2.12 -9.71 -1.80
CA LYS A 108 -1.08 -9.74 -0.78
C LYS A 108 0.25 -9.40 -1.44
N VAL A 109 0.97 -8.44 -0.88
CA VAL A 109 2.34 -8.12 -1.31
C VAL A 109 3.23 -9.32 -1.00
N VAL A 110 3.67 -10.04 -2.03
CA VAL A 110 4.62 -11.14 -1.95
C VAL A 110 5.77 -10.83 -2.89
N LEU A 111 6.93 -10.53 -2.33
CA LEU A 111 8.16 -10.22 -3.05
C LEU A 111 9.21 -11.27 -2.67
N PRO A 112 9.48 -12.27 -3.53
CA PRO A 112 10.67 -13.09 -3.41
C PRO A 112 11.93 -12.21 -3.42
N PRO A 113 13.02 -12.64 -2.76
CA PRO A 113 14.26 -11.87 -2.77
C PRO A 113 14.78 -11.68 -4.19
N SER A 114 15.02 -10.44 -4.59
CA SER A 114 15.65 -10.16 -5.89
C SER A 114 17.14 -10.49 -5.89
N ALA A 115 17.77 -10.51 -4.71
CA ALA A 115 19.12 -10.98 -4.51
C ALA A 115 19.15 -12.48 -4.14
N ARG A 116 19.55 -13.32 -5.10
CA ARG A 116 19.68 -14.78 -4.91
C ARG A 116 20.82 -15.32 -5.78
N GLY A 117 21.43 -16.42 -5.35
CA GLY A 117 22.45 -17.15 -6.10
C GLY A 117 21.98 -17.59 -7.47
N THR A 118 22.47 -16.90 -8.50
CA THR A 118 22.22 -17.19 -9.93
C THR A 118 23.42 -17.81 -10.63
N GLY A 119 24.60 -17.81 -10.00
CA GLY A 119 25.85 -18.32 -10.58
C GLY A 119 27.03 -17.46 -10.14
N ILE A 120 28.23 -17.73 -10.67
CA ILE A 120 29.44 -16.99 -10.31
C ILE A 120 29.78 -15.84 -11.29
N GLY A 121 28.86 -15.54 -12.22
CA GLY A 121 29.00 -14.47 -13.21
C GLY A 121 29.60 -14.89 -14.56
N PHE A 122 30.09 -16.12 -14.70
CA PHE A 122 30.52 -16.70 -15.98
C PHE A 122 30.28 -18.21 -16.07
N GLY A 123 30.31 -18.78 -17.28
CA GLY A 123 30.16 -20.22 -17.54
C GLY A 123 31.24 -20.82 -18.42
N ASP A 124 31.21 -22.15 -18.57
CA ASP A 124 32.20 -22.93 -19.34
C ASP A 124 31.80 -22.97 -20.83
N ASN A 125 32.74 -22.61 -21.71
CA ASN A 125 32.61 -22.72 -23.17
C ASN A 125 33.45 -23.86 -23.78
N GLY A 126 34.07 -24.71 -22.94
CA GLY A 126 34.88 -25.85 -23.35
C GLY A 126 36.38 -25.56 -23.48
N GLY A 127 37.08 -26.36 -24.28
CA GLY A 127 38.52 -26.22 -24.51
C GLY A 127 39.38 -26.98 -23.49
N ALA A 128 39.27 -26.72 -22.19
CA ALA A 128 39.92 -27.56 -21.17
C ALA A 128 39.35 -27.32 -19.76
N LYS A 129 38.87 -28.39 -19.12
CA LYS A 129 38.32 -28.32 -17.76
C LYS A 129 39.30 -27.74 -16.73
N ALA A 130 40.58 -28.11 -16.82
CA ALA A 130 41.59 -27.64 -15.86
C ALA A 130 41.76 -26.11 -15.90
N PHE A 131 41.71 -25.49 -17.08
CA PHE A 131 41.75 -24.02 -17.20
C PHE A 131 40.53 -23.37 -16.55
N PHE A 132 39.33 -23.91 -16.81
CA PHE A 132 38.11 -23.41 -16.21
C PHE A 132 38.13 -23.51 -14.69
N ASP A 133 38.61 -24.64 -14.14
CA ASP A 133 38.74 -24.84 -12.70
C ASP A 133 39.73 -23.84 -12.06
N ASP A 134 40.87 -23.59 -12.71
CA ASP A 134 41.86 -22.61 -12.24
C ASP A 134 41.28 -21.18 -12.28
N LEU A 135 40.55 -20.82 -13.35
CA LEU A 135 39.90 -19.51 -13.47
C LEU A 135 38.82 -19.33 -12.41
N PHE A 136 37.99 -20.35 -12.19
CA PHE A 136 36.97 -20.36 -11.15
C PHE A 136 37.59 -20.08 -9.78
N GLN A 137 38.67 -20.77 -9.42
CA GLN A 137 39.35 -20.58 -8.14
C GLN A 137 39.87 -19.14 -7.99
N GLU A 138 40.51 -18.60 -9.03
CA GLU A 138 41.08 -17.25 -8.96
C GLU A 138 40.01 -16.15 -8.96
N VAL A 139 38.88 -16.34 -9.66
CA VAL A 139 37.70 -15.45 -9.59
C VAL A 139 37.10 -15.45 -8.19
N VAL A 140 36.84 -16.62 -7.61
CA VAL A 140 36.27 -16.72 -6.25
C VAL A 140 37.21 -16.07 -5.23
N LYS A 141 38.51 -16.29 -5.37
CA LYS A 141 39.52 -15.72 -4.48
C LYS A 141 39.64 -14.20 -4.60
N SER A 142 39.64 -13.67 -5.83
CA SER A 142 39.92 -12.25 -6.09
C SER A 142 38.66 -11.40 -6.03
N PHE A 143 37.60 -11.86 -6.68
CA PHE A 143 36.36 -11.09 -6.88
C PHE A 143 35.22 -11.61 -6.01
N GLY A 144 35.31 -12.84 -5.49
CA GLY A 144 34.20 -13.53 -4.83
C GLY A 144 33.23 -14.08 -5.88
N MET A 145 32.63 -13.18 -6.63
CA MET A 145 31.83 -13.46 -7.82
C MET A 145 31.96 -12.28 -8.80
N ILE A 146 31.76 -12.54 -10.08
CA ILE A 146 31.56 -11.48 -11.07
C ILE A 146 30.07 -11.08 -11.01
N PRO A 147 29.71 -9.79 -11.22
CA PRO A 147 28.31 -9.37 -11.28
C PRO A 147 27.44 -10.34 -12.08
N ASN A 148 26.36 -10.81 -11.47
CA ASN A 148 25.59 -11.97 -11.93
C ASN A 148 24.08 -11.68 -12.00
N GLY A 149 23.70 -10.43 -12.25
CA GLY A 149 22.32 -10.05 -12.55
C GLY A 149 21.81 -10.71 -13.84
N ASP A 150 20.51 -10.97 -13.89
CA ASP A 150 19.85 -11.58 -15.05
C ASP A 150 19.17 -10.49 -15.89
N ALA A 151 19.74 -10.18 -17.06
CA ALA A 151 19.26 -9.08 -17.89
C ALA A 151 17.83 -9.30 -18.41
N ASP A 152 17.45 -10.53 -18.75
CA ASP A 152 16.09 -10.81 -19.25
C ASP A 152 15.06 -10.56 -18.15
N LYS A 153 15.38 -10.88 -16.89
CA LYS A 153 14.54 -10.58 -15.72
C LYS A 153 14.52 -9.09 -15.38
N LEU A 154 15.67 -8.42 -15.40
CA LEU A 154 15.77 -6.97 -15.17
C LEU A 154 14.94 -6.20 -16.21
N GLN A 155 14.99 -6.58 -17.48
CA GLN A 155 14.19 -5.96 -18.53
C GLN A 155 12.68 -6.14 -18.28
N GLN A 156 12.24 -7.36 -17.93
CA GLN A 156 10.84 -7.63 -17.59
C GLN A 156 10.37 -6.84 -16.37
N ALA A 157 11.20 -6.74 -15.33
CA ALA A 157 10.91 -5.94 -14.15
C ALA A 157 10.79 -4.45 -14.50
N HIS A 158 11.73 -3.91 -15.29
CA HIS A 158 11.69 -2.54 -15.78
C HIS A 158 10.40 -2.26 -16.57
N ASP A 159 10.07 -3.09 -17.56
CA ASP A 159 8.89 -2.87 -18.40
C ASP A 159 7.60 -2.90 -17.58
N THR A 160 7.54 -3.77 -16.56
CA THR A 160 6.39 -3.85 -15.65
C THR A 160 6.27 -2.61 -14.78
N TRP A 161 7.35 -2.15 -14.16
CA TRP A 161 7.34 -0.94 -13.33
C TRP A 161 7.06 0.32 -14.15
N ARG A 162 7.60 0.41 -15.37
CA ARG A 162 7.30 1.51 -16.29
C ARG A 162 5.82 1.52 -16.66
N ALA A 163 5.26 0.37 -17.05
CA ALA A 163 3.84 0.28 -17.39
C ALA A 163 2.93 0.66 -16.21
N PHE A 164 3.30 0.29 -14.98
CA PHE A 164 2.58 0.69 -13.78
C PHE A 164 2.68 2.21 -13.53
N ALA A 165 3.87 2.79 -13.63
CA ALA A 165 4.10 4.21 -13.46
C ALA A 165 3.40 5.08 -14.52
N GLU A 166 3.28 4.57 -15.74
CA GLU A 166 2.60 5.25 -16.87
C GLU A 166 1.09 5.00 -16.89
N ASN A 167 0.57 4.12 -16.04
CA ASN A 167 -0.86 3.82 -15.98
C ASN A 167 -1.64 5.07 -15.55
N ARG A 168 -2.58 5.53 -16.40
CA ARG A 168 -3.39 6.73 -16.15
C ARG A 168 -4.18 6.65 -14.84
N THR A 169 -4.64 5.48 -14.44
CA THR A 169 -5.31 5.31 -13.15
C THR A 169 -4.40 5.68 -11.97
N ILE A 170 -3.10 5.36 -12.05
CA ILE A 170 -2.13 5.67 -11.01
C ILE A 170 -1.71 7.15 -11.09
N LEU A 171 -1.43 7.65 -12.29
CA LEU A 171 -1.05 9.05 -12.51
C LEU A 171 -2.15 10.04 -12.08
N ASP A 172 -3.40 9.73 -12.45
CA ASP A 172 -4.53 10.64 -12.28
C ASP A 172 -5.33 10.39 -10.99
N ALA A 173 -4.96 9.38 -10.19
CA ALA A 173 -5.69 9.01 -8.96
C ALA A 173 -5.92 10.21 -8.03
N ALA A 174 -4.90 11.06 -7.86
CA ALA A 174 -5.02 12.25 -7.02
C ALA A 174 -6.05 13.25 -7.55
N ASP A 175 -6.10 13.44 -8.87
CA ASP A 175 -7.07 14.35 -9.49
C ASP A 175 -8.48 13.78 -9.42
N HIS A 176 -8.65 12.46 -9.59
CA HIS A 176 -9.92 11.79 -9.37
C HIS A 176 -10.42 11.95 -7.93
N ILE A 177 -9.54 11.83 -6.93
CA ILE A 177 -9.90 12.03 -5.51
C ILE A 177 -10.28 13.49 -5.25
N MET A 178 -9.60 14.44 -5.88
CA MET A 178 -9.97 15.86 -5.80
C MET A 178 -11.37 16.10 -6.36
N LEU A 179 -11.70 15.51 -7.52
CA LEU A 179 -13.05 15.61 -8.09
C LEU A 179 -14.12 15.01 -7.18
N ILE A 180 -13.81 13.93 -6.43
CA ILE A 180 -14.70 13.37 -5.41
C ILE A 180 -14.87 14.36 -4.24
N SER A 181 -13.79 14.99 -3.78
CA SER A 181 -13.81 16.01 -2.73
C SER A 181 -14.62 17.25 -3.11
N ASP A 182 -14.59 17.64 -4.39
CA ASP A 182 -15.28 18.82 -4.90
C ASP A 182 -16.82 18.67 -4.87
N LEU A 183 -17.33 17.44 -4.86
CA LEU A 183 -18.76 17.16 -4.71
C LEU A 183 -19.35 17.77 -3.44
N PHE A 184 -18.53 17.92 -2.38
CA PHE A 184 -18.96 18.45 -1.09
C PHE A 184 -18.79 19.96 -0.94
N THR A 185 -18.26 20.67 -1.95
CA THR A 185 -18.00 22.13 -1.89
C THR A 185 -19.25 22.93 -1.51
N GLY A 186 -20.42 22.52 -2.04
CA GLY A 186 -21.71 23.16 -1.80
C GLY A 186 -22.35 22.87 -0.44
N MET A 187 -21.68 22.13 0.47
CA MET A 187 -22.22 21.79 1.78
C MET A 187 -22.27 22.98 2.73
N ASP A 188 -23.43 23.23 3.35
CA ASP A 188 -23.56 24.29 4.36
C ASP A 188 -22.86 23.95 5.68
N ASP A 189 -22.87 22.67 6.08
CA ASP A 189 -22.17 22.22 7.28
C ASP A 189 -20.66 22.28 7.06
N SER A 190 -20.06 23.38 7.49
CA SER A 190 -18.64 23.62 7.28
C SER A 190 -17.74 22.68 8.06
N THR A 191 -18.22 22.12 9.17
CA THR A 191 -17.44 21.23 10.03
C THR A 191 -17.40 19.85 9.39
N HIS A 192 -18.57 19.30 9.08
CA HIS A 192 -18.68 17.99 8.42
C HIS A 192 -18.02 18.00 7.04
N ARG A 193 -18.19 19.08 6.27
CA ARG A 193 -17.48 19.25 4.99
C ARG A 193 -15.96 19.21 5.19
N TYR A 194 -15.45 19.91 6.20
CA TYR A 194 -14.01 19.96 6.46
C TYR A 194 -13.46 18.56 6.76
N GLU A 195 -14.14 17.78 7.59
CA GLU A 195 -13.72 16.41 7.93
C GLU A 195 -13.70 15.51 6.70
N ILE A 196 -14.74 15.57 5.86
CA ILE A 196 -14.79 14.78 4.63
C ILE A 196 -13.63 15.14 3.70
N GLN A 197 -13.45 16.43 3.45
CA GLN A 197 -12.41 16.93 2.55
C GLN A 197 -11.01 16.71 3.12
N HIS A 198 -10.86 16.68 4.46
CA HIS A 198 -9.61 16.35 5.12
C HIS A 198 -9.21 14.89 4.85
N HIS A 199 -10.11 13.93 5.07
CA HIS A 199 -9.85 12.52 4.77
C HIS A 199 -9.60 12.28 3.27
N LEU A 200 -10.38 12.89 2.38
CA LEU A 200 -10.14 12.80 0.94
C LEU A 200 -8.79 13.42 0.55
N ASN A 201 -8.36 14.51 1.19
CA ASN A 201 -7.03 15.07 0.94
C ASN A 201 -5.90 14.17 1.45
N ASP A 202 -6.10 13.46 2.56
CA ASP A 202 -5.14 12.46 3.05
C ASP A 202 -4.99 11.29 2.07
N ILE A 203 -6.10 10.80 1.51
CA ILE A 203 -6.09 9.79 0.44
C ILE A 203 -5.42 10.36 -0.83
N ARG A 204 -5.74 11.60 -1.20
CA ARG A 204 -5.18 12.29 -2.39
C ARG A 204 -3.66 12.41 -2.32
N THR A 205 -3.14 12.93 -1.22
CA THR A 205 -1.69 13.11 -1.04
C THR A 205 -0.95 11.76 -0.96
N SER A 206 -1.65 10.72 -0.48
CA SER A 206 -1.15 9.35 -0.54
C SER A 206 -1.05 8.84 -1.97
N ALA A 207 -2.06 9.08 -2.81
CA ALA A 207 -2.03 8.74 -4.23
C ALA A 207 -0.88 9.43 -4.99
N GLN A 208 -0.61 10.71 -4.70
CA GLN A 208 0.54 11.43 -5.26
C GLN A 208 1.87 10.77 -4.88
N THR A 209 2.00 10.34 -3.62
CA THR A 209 3.22 9.70 -3.12
C THR A 209 3.44 8.34 -3.79
N VAL A 210 2.39 7.54 -3.98
CA VAL A 210 2.46 6.25 -4.68
C VAL A 210 2.85 6.44 -6.15
N SER A 211 2.21 7.37 -6.84
CA SER A 211 2.50 7.69 -8.25
C SER A 211 3.96 8.13 -8.44
N LEU A 212 4.45 9.01 -7.56
CA LEU A 212 5.84 9.46 -7.57
C LEU A 212 6.82 8.29 -7.33
N ALA A 213 6.54 7.44 -6.34
CA ALA A 213 7.39 6.29 -6.02
C ALA A 213 7.46 5.28 -7.19
N ALA A 214 6.32 5.00 -7.84
CA ALA A 214 6.27 4.14 -9.01
C ALA A 214 7.18 4.67 -10.14
N GLY A 215 7.13 5.98 -10.40
CA GLY A 215 7.97 6.63 -11.41
C GLY A 215 9.48 6.55 -11.13
N TYR A 216 9.89 6.44 -9.85
CA TYR A 216 11.30 6.34 -9.47
C TYR A 216 11.85 4.91 -9.42
N LEU A 217 11.00 3.88 -9.52
CA LEU A 217 11.45 2.49 -9.48
C LEU A 217 12.01 1.99 -10.81
N ALA A 218 11.42 2.39 -11.94
CA ALA A 218 11.81 1.87 -13.25
C ALA A 218 13.25 2.26 -13.68
N PRO A 219 13.71 3.52 -13.56
CA PRO A 219 15.01 3.92 -14.11
C PRO A 219 16.21 3.16 -13.53
N PRO A 220 16.34 2.95 -12.21
CA PRO A 220 17.43 2.16 -11.63
C PRO A 220 17.50 0.71 -12.14
N ILE A 221 16.36 0.11 -12.46
CA ILE A 221 16.28 -1.25 -13.00
C ILE A 221 16.79 -1.27 -14.45
N GLN A 222 16.43 -0.26 -15.24
CA GLN A 222 16.94 -0.08 -16.59
C GLN A 222 18.45 0.13 -16.60
N ASP A 223 18.96 1.01 -15.74
CA ASP A 223 20.41 1.26 -15.60
C ASP A 223 21.17 -0.04 -15.33
N TYR A 224 20.61 -0.90 -14.48
CA TYR A 224 21.24 -2.19 -14.17
C TYR A 224 21.17 -3.19 -15.33
N HIS A 225 20.05 -3.25 -16.05
CA HIS A 225 19.94 -4.04 -17.28
C HIS A 225 21.00 -3.61 -18.32
N GLU A 226 21.11 -2.31 -18.58
CA GLU A 226 22.04 -1.75 -19.56
C GLU A 226 23.50 -1.96 -19.14
N ALA A 227 23.82 -1.78 -17.85
CA ALA A 227 25.14 -2.07 -17.31
C ALA A 227 25.49 -3.57 -17.45
N THR A 228 24.54 -4.46 -17.19
CA THR A 228 24.74 -5.92 -17.29
C THR A 228 25.02 -6.36 -18.72
N THR A 229 24.20 -5.89 -19.68
CA THR A 229 24.36 -6.23 -21.10
C THR A 229 25.65 -5.64 -21.68
N THR A 230 25.99 -4.41 -21.33
CA THR A 230 27.23 -3.75 -21.79
C THR A 230 28.46 -4.43 -21.21
N LEU A 231 28.46 -4.73 -19.90
CA LEU A 231 29.59 -5.39 -19.24
C LEU A 231 29.83 -6.80 -19.80
N ALA A 232 28.77 -7.55 -20.11
CA ALA A 232 28.88 -8.86 -20.73
C ALA A 232 29.70 -8.83 -22.04
N THR A 233 29.35 -7.91 -22.93
CA THR A 233 30.06 -7.71 -24.20
C THR A 233 31.48 -7.21 -23.96
N ALA A 234 31.66 -6.21 -23.09
CA ALA A 234 32.96 -5.65 -22.79
C ALA A 234 33.94 -6.68 -22.20
N CYS A 235 33.47 -7.56 -21.31
CA CYS A 235 34.28 -8.66 -20.78
C CYS A 235 34.68 -9.64 -21.88
N ALA A 236 33.74 -10.09 -22.71
CA ALA A 236 34.03 -11.04 -23.79
C ALA A 236 35.04 -10.45 -24.79
N ASP A 237 34.85 -9.20 -25.22
CA ASP A 237 35.76 -8.51 -26.13
C ASP A 237 37.14 -8.30 -25.51
N ALA A 238 37.21 -7.86 -24.24
CA ALA A 238 38.48 -7.67 -23.56
C ALA A 238 39.25 -8.99 -23.40
N ILE A 239 38.57 -10.11 -23.14
CA ILE A 239 39.21 -11.43 -23.07
C ILE A 239 39.73 -11.84 -24.45
N ASN A 240 38.89 -11.75 -25.49
CA ASN A 240 39.24 -12.18 -26.85
C ASN A 240 40.37 -11.35 -27.49
N LEU A 241 40.51 -10.08 -27.11
CA LEU A 241 41.51 -9.16 -27.68
C LEU A 241 42.77 -9.03 -26.84
N SER A 242 42.78 -9.53 -25.60
CA SER A 242 43.92 -9.38 -24.70
C SER A 242 45.09 -10.28 -25.11
N GLU A 243 46.27 -9.68 -25.28
CA GLU A 243 47.53 -10.41 -25.45
C GLU A 243 47.85 -11.31 -24.24
N GLY A 244 47.30 -10.99 -23.06
CA GLY A 244 47.41 -11.81 -21.86
C GLY A 244 46.51 -13.06 -21.85
N SER A 245 45.56 -13.15 -22.79
CA SER A 245 44.56 -14.23 -22.90
C SER A 245 44.67 -15.02 -24.21
N VAL A 246 45.86 -15.04 -24.84
CA VAL A 246 46.08 -15.74 -26.11
C VAL A 246 45.64 -17.20 -26.02
N GLY A 247 44.67 -17.58 -26.87
CA GLY A 247 44.12 -18.93 -26.92
C GLY A 247 42.90 -19.16 -26.02
N VAL A 248 42.38 -18.12 -25.38
CA VAL A 248 41.10 -18.12 -24.66
C VAL A 248 40.03 -17.52 -25.57
N GLU A 249 38.83 -18.10 -25.53
CA GLU A 249 37.65 -17.60 -26.24
C GLU A 249 36.53 -17.31 -25.22
N ALA A 250 35.90 -16.15 -25.35
CA ALA A 250 34.76 -15.73 -24.55
C ALA A 250 33.58 -15.34 -25.44
N VAL A 251 32.37 -15.71 -25.01
CA VAL A 251 31.12 -15.41 -25.71
C VAL A 251 30.16 -14.73 -24.74
N PRO A 252 29.62 -13.54 -25.07
CA PRO A 252 28.71 -12.84 -24.17
C PRO A 252 27.39 -13.61 -24.00
N ARG A 253 26.89 -13.61 -22.76
CA ARG A 253 25.64 -14.23 -22.30
C ARG A 253 24.67 -13.24 -21.68
N HIS A 254 25.08 -11.99 -21.49
CA HIS A 254 24.20 -10.88 -21.09
C HIS A 254 23.43 -11.17 -19.79
N GLY A 255 24.09 -11.78 -18.80
CA GLY A 255 23.47 -12.09 -17.51
C GLY A 255 22.54 -13.31 -17.50
N ARG A 256 22.25 -13.94 -18.64
CA ARG A 256 21.32 -15.08 -18.70
C ARG A 256 21.76 -16.21 -17.78
N SER A 257 20.89 -16.56 -16.84
CA SER A 257 21.21 -17.56 -15.80
C SER A 257 22.44 -17.16 -14.97
N GLY A 258 22.57 -15.88 -14.63
CA GLY A 258 23.66 -15.35 -13.79
C GLY A 258 25.04 -15.37 -14.44
N ARG A 259 25.10 -15.34 -15.78
CA ARG A 259 26.36 -15.38 -16.54
C ARG A 259 26.47 -14.20 -17.48
N LEU A 260 27.49 -13.37 -17.29
CA LEU A 260 27.84 -12.31 -18.23
C LEU A 260 28.39 -12.87 -19.53
N PHE A 261 29.20 -13.93 -19.46
CA PHE A 261 29.82 -14.59 -20.60
C PHE A 261 30.10 -16.06 -20.30
N ASP A 262 30.28 -16.87 -21.33
CA ASP A 262 30.93 -18.17 -21.23
C ASP A 262 32.37 -18.04 -21.72
N VAL A 263 33.31 -18.76 -21.10
CA VAL A 263 34.74 -18.71 -21.40
C VAL A 263 35.33 -20.12 -21.51
N GLY A 264 36.26 -20.30 -22.43
CA GLY A 264 36.94 -21.57 -22.66
C GLY A 264 38.26 -21.40 -23.40
N LEU A 265 38.99 -22.50 -23.62
CA LEU A 265 40.17 -22.47 -24.49
C LEU A 265 39.75 -22.72 -25.94
N ALA A 266 40.39 -22.02 -26.87
CA ALA A 266 40.32 -22.34 -28.29
C ALA A 266 40.76 -23.80 -28.53
N GLU A 267 40.19 -24.48 -29.53
CA GLU A 267 40.50 -25.89 -29.83
C GLU A 267 42.01 -26.16 -29.99
N SER A 268 42.72 -25.22 -30.60
CA SER A 268 44.17 -25.30 -30.82
C SER A 268 44.99 -25.31 -29.53
N MET A 269 44.41 -24.84 -28.43
CA MET A 269 45.05 -24.67 -27.12
C MET A 269 44.48 -25.62 -26.06
N ALA A 270 43.40 -26.33 -26.36
CA ALA A 270 42.74 -27.30 -25.49
C ALA A 270 43.72 -28.28 -24.82
N ALA A 271 44.66 -28.85 -25.58
CA ALA A 271 45.65 -29.81 -25.08
C ALA A 271 46.64 -29.21 -24.06
N ARG A 272 46.71 -27.87 -23.92
CA ARG A 272 47.58 -27.21 -22.95
C ARG A 272 46.96 -27.11 -21.57
N GLY A 273 45.62 -27.15 -21.45
CA GLY A 273 44.91 -27.14 -20.17
C GLY A 273 45.38 -26.03 -19.24
N SER A 274 45.74 -26.40 -17.99
CA SER A 274 46.23 -25.49 -16.94
C SER A 274 47.58 -24.81 -17.23
N LYS A 275 48.24 -25.11 -18.36
CA LYS A 275 49.44 -24.36 -18.79
C LYS A 275 49.09 -22.98 -19.37
N VAL A 276 47.83 -22.73 -19.71
CA VAL A 276 47.36 -21.39 -20.10
C VAL A 276 47.08 -20.59 -18.83
N SER A 277 47.72 -19.43 -18.69
CA SER A 277 47.55 -18.56 -17.53
C SER A 277 46.16 -17.92 -17.52
N VAL A 278 45.52 -17.86 -16.35
CA VAL A 278 44.25 -17.16 -16.14
C VAL A 278 44.43 -15.66 -15.84
N GLY A 279 45.66 -15.21 -15.57
CA GLY A 279 45.95 -13.83 -15.14
C GLY A 279 45.48 -12.77 -16.14
N GLY A 280 45.74 -12.97 -17.44
CA GLY A 280 45.28 -12.03 -18.46
C GLY A 280 43.75 -11.98 -18.60
N THR A 281 43.06 -13.09 -18.31
CA THR A 281 41.59 -13.15 -18.28
C THR A 281 41.06 -12.37 -17.07
N MET A 282 41.68 -12.54 -15.90
CA MET A 282 41.35 -11.77 -14.69
C MET A 282 41.53 -10.26 -14.88
N ASP A 283 42.64 -9.85 -15.49
CA ASP A 283 42.94 -8.44 -15.78
C ASP A 283 41.94 -7.85 -16.78
N ALA A 284 41.56 -8.62 -17.81
CA ALA A 284 40.55 -8.22 -18.79
C ALA A 284 39.18 -7.98 -18.14
N ILE A 285 38.73 -8.91 -17.28
CA ILE A 285 37.46 -8.78 -16.52
C ILE A 285 37.47 -7.53 -15.65
N GLN A 286 38.53 -7.35 -14.84
CA GLN A 286 38.63 -6.21 -13.93
C GLN A 286 38.69 -4.87 -14.68
N SER A 287 39.36 -4.84 -15.84
CA SER A 287 39.48 -3.66 -16.69
C SER A 287 38.14 -3.30 -17.35
N ALA A 288 37.44 -4.30 -17.91
CA ALA A 288 36.11 -4.12 -18.48
C ALA A 288 35.10 -3.62 -17.42
N TYR A 289 35.15 -4.18 -16.21
CA TYR A 289 34.32 -3.72 -15.09
C TYR A 289 34.55 -2.24 -14.77
N ARG A 290 35.80 -1.84 -14.57
CA ARG A 290 36.17 -0.45 -14.21
C ARG A 290 35.82 0.56 -15.30
N ALA A 291 35.86 0.15 -16.57
CA ALA A 291 35.52 1.01 -17.70
C ALA A 291 34.01 1.10 -17.98
N SER A 292 33.21 0.22 -17.38
CA SER A 292 31.76 0.18 -17.56
C SER A 292 31.00 1.11 -16.62
N THR A 293 29.67 1.16 -16.75
CA THR A 293 28.76 1.83 -15.80
C THR A 293 28.43 0.96 -14.58
N MET A 294 28.76 -0.34 -14.60
CA MET A 294 28.46 -1.26 -13.50
C MET A 294 28.99 -0.80 -12.12
N PRO A 295 30.20 -0.23 -12.00
CA PRO A 295 30.67 0.32 -10.72
C PRO A 295 29.75 1.36 -10.11
N ILE A 296 29.06 2.14 -10.93
CA ILE A 296 28.11 3.17 -10.49
C ILE A 296 26.82 2.50 -10.02
N VAL A 297 26.27 1.59 -10.83
CA VAL A 297 25.03 0.87 -10.51
C VAL A 297 25.15 0.10 -9.20
N LEU A 298 26.27 -0.60 -9.00
CA LEU A 298 26.51 -1.43 -7.82
C LEU A 298 27.11 -0.66 -6.65
N GLY A 299 27.49 0.62 -6.84
CA GLY A 299 28.19 1.39 -5.82
C GLY A 299 29.52 0.74 -5.39
N LEU A 300 30.22 0.10 -6.33
CA LEU A 300 31.39 -0.74 -6.08
C LEU A 300 32.47 -0.44 -7.12
N SER A 301 33.53 0.28 -6.73
CA SER A 301 34.54 0.81 -7.66
C SER A 301 35.45 -0.23 -8.33
N SER A 302 35.60 -1.41 -7.72
CA SER A 302 36.35 -2.54 -8.29
C SER A 302 35.81 -3.87 -7.79
N LEU A 303 36.13 -4.96 -8.50
CA LEU A 303 35.78 -6.29 -8.04
C LEU A 303 36.73 -6.66 -6.90
N ASP A 304 36.15 -7.04 -5.76
CA ASP A 304 36.89 -7.45 -4.57
C ASP A 304 35.96 -8.33 -3.73
N ALA A 305 36.43 -9.54 -3.40
CA ALA A 305 35.63 -10.56 -2.71
C ALA A 305 35.08 -10.13 -1.34
N HIS A 306 35.65 -9.08 -0.73
CA HIS A 306 35.33 -8.61 0.62
C HIS A 306 34.62 -7.26 0.62
N SER A 307 34.49 -6.63 -0.55
CA SER A 307 33.84 -5.33 -0.68
C SER A 307 32.33 -5.47 -0.71
N LYS A 308 31.65 -4.37 -0.39
CA LYS A 308 30.19 -4.25 -0.46
C LYS A 308 29.83 -2.99 -1.23
N GLY A 309 28.77 -3.05 -2.01
CA GLY A 309 28.25 -1.90 -2.72
C GLY A 309 27.62 -0.88 -1.78
N VAL A 310 27.83 0.41 -2.04
CA VAL A 310 27.03 1.50 -1.44
C VAL A 310 26.01 1.95 -2.48
N VAL A 311 24.83 1.35 -2.45
CA VAL A 311 23.83 1.51 -3.52
C VAL A 311 22.89 2.68 -3.22
N ASP A 312 23.02 3.72 -4.05
CA ASP A 312 22.18 4.93 -4.02
C ASP A 312 21.01 4.88 -5.01
N ALA A 313 20.90 3.78 -5.79
CA ALA A 313 20.05 3.72 -6.98
C ALA A 313 18.57 4.01 -6.70
N PHE A 314 18.06 3.62 -5.52
CA PHE A 314 16.67 3.81 -5.13
C PHE A 314 16.42 4.97 -4.16
N LYS A 315 17.40 5.84 -3.89
CA LYS A 315 17.26 6.93 -2.91
C LYS A 315 16.19 7.97 -3.26
N SER A 316 15.84 8.07 -4.55
CA SER A 316 14.77 8.95 -5.02
C SER A 316 13.38 8.41 -4.71
N VAL A 317 13.25 7.10 -4.44
CA VAL A 317 11.99 6.51 -4.00
C VAL A 317 11.70 6.99 -2.57
N PRO A 318 10.57 7.67 -2.32
CA PRO A 318 10.28 8.30 -1.03
C PRO A 318 9.79 7.27 0.00
N THR A 319 10.61 6.29 0.40
CA THR A 319 10.24 5.20 1.32
C THR A 319 9.70 5.70 2.66
N ASP A 320 10.31 6.73 3.26
CA ASP A 320 9.77 7.38 4.47
C ASP A 320 8.41 8.07 4.23
N GLY A 321 8.19 8.59 3.03
CA GLY A 321 6.90 9.15 2.62
C GLY A 321 5.84 8.06 2.43
N LEU A 322 6.23 6.91 1.89
CA LEU A 322 5.37 5.73 1.72
C LEU A 322 5.00 5.12 3.08
N ASN A 323 5.94 5.02 4.02
CA ASN A 323 5.66 4.54 5.37
C ASN A 323 4.66 5.45 6.10
N ARG A 324 4.88 6.78 6.06
CA ARG A 324 3.92 7.75 6.61
C ARG A 324 2.56 7.70 5.91
N THR A 325 2.56 7.40 4.61
CA THR A 325 1.33 7.18 3.84
C THR A 325 0.57 5.96 4.36
N ILE A 326 1.25 4.84 4.60
CA ILE A 326 0.65 3.63 5.17
C ILE A 326 0.04 3.91 6.55
N ASP A 327 0.76 4.62 7.43
CA ASP A 327 0.26 4.96 8.77
C ASP A 327 -1.01 5.81 8.70
N ARG A 328 -0.98 6.86 7.86
CA ARG A 328 -2.14 7.75 7.67
C ARG A 328 -3.35 7.02 7.10
N LEU A 329 -3.15 6.18 6.08
CA LEU A 329 -4.23 5.41 5.47
C LEU A 329 -4.80 4.36 6.43
N SER A 330 -4.00 3.83 7.35
CA SER A 330 -4.46 2.87 8.36
C SER A 330 -5.54 3.44 9.28
N VAL A 331 -5.49 4.74 9.59
CA VAL A 331 -6.55 5.44 10.34
C VAL A 331 -7.86 5.43 9.57
N ILE A 332 -7.81 5.71 8.26
CA ILE A 332 -9.01 5.73 7.40
C ILE A 332 -9.57 4.32 7.19
N ILE A 333 -8.69 3.32 7.03
CA ILE A 333 -9.08 1.91 6.91
C ILE A 333 -9.84 1.47 8.18
N ALA A 334 -9.40 1.89 9.37
CA ALA A 334 -10.06 1.53 10.62
C ALA A 334 -11.48 2.10 10.77
N MET A 335 -11.84 3.19 10.07
CA MET A 335 -13.18 3.79 10.16
C MET A 335 -14.31 2.83 9.74
N ARG A 336 -14.03 1.85 8.88
CA ARG A 336 -15.02 0.81 8.52
C ARG A 336 -15.36 -0.10 9.70
N ALA A 337 -14.42 -0.34 10.62
CA ALA A 337 -14.67 -1.18 11.80
C ALA A 337 -15.63 -0.50 12.79
N GLU A 338 -15.67 0.84 12.83
CA GLU A 338 -16.67 1.60 13.59
C GLU A 338 -18.10 1.39 13.02
N ILE A 339 -18.22 1.15 11.71
CA ILE A 339 -19.48 0.80 11.04
C ILE A 339 -19.86 -0.68 11.31
N ASP A 340 -18.88 -1.59 11.33
CA ASP A 340 -19.11 -3.02 11.52
C ASP A 340 -19.39 -3.38 13.00
N SER A 341 -18.77 -2.69 13.95
CA SER A 341 -19.00 -2.88 15.40
C SER A 341 -20.35 -2.32 15.87
N SER A 342 -20.94 -1.41 15.10
CA SER A 342 -22.30 -0.88 15.31
C SER A 342 -23.39 -1.76 14.67
N GLY A 343 -23.10 -3.00 14.27
CA GLY A 343 -24.12 -4.04 13.99
C GLY A 343 -25.29 -3.58 13.11
N LYS A 344 -25.10 -3.61 11.78
CA LYS A 344 -25.90 -2.92 10.75
C LYS A 344 -25.63 -1.41 10.77
N PRO A 345 -25.37 -0.78 9.60
CA PRO A 345 -25.24 0.67 9.55
C PRO A 345 -26.48 1.33 10.18
N GLY A 346 -26.29 2.03 11.30
CA GLY A 346 -27.34 2.71 12.04
C GLY A 346 -27.75 2.13 13.41
N ALA A 347 -27.08 1.12 13.98
CA ALA A 347 -27.36 0.76 15.38
C ALA A 347 -26.59 1.67 16.35
N LEU A 348 -27.34 2.45 17.12
CA LEU A 348 -26.82 3.21 18.25
C LEU A 348 -26.37 2.22 19.33
N THR A 349 -25.22 2.43 19.96
CA THR A 349 -24.70 1.56 21.02
C THR A 349 -24.85 2.23 22.38
N TYR A 350 -25.46 1.54 23.34
CA TYR A 350 -25.59 1.99 24.71
C TYR A 350 -24.43 1.48 25.57
N GLU A 351 -23.69 2.41 26.17
CA GLU A 351 -22.66 2.13 27.16
C GLU A 351 -23.00 2.72 28.51
N LYS A 352 -22.77 1.93 29.56
CA LYS A 352 -22.99 2.37 30.93
C LYS A 352 -21.92 3.36 31.34
N SER A 353 -22.34 4.57 31.71
CA SER A 353 -21.44 5.57 32.28
C SER A 353 -21.06 5.18 33.72
N PRO A 354 -19.76 5.21 34.10
CA PRO A 354 -19.33 4.98 35.49
C PRO A 354 -19.96 5.93 36.52
N LYS A 355 -20.51 7.06 36.06
CA LYS A 355 -21.18 8.09 36.88
C LYS A 355 -22.59 7.67 37.33
N HIS A 356 -23.27 6.84 36.54
CA HIS A 356 -24.62 6.38 36.81
C HIS A 356 -24.58 4.93 37.32
N GLY A 357 -25.54 4.55 38.16
CA GLY A 357 -25.66 3.18 38.66
C GLY A 357 -27.12 2.77 38.72
N LYS A 358 -27.39 1.50 39.04
CA LYS A 358 -28.77 0.97 39.15
C LYS A 358 -29.67 1.77 40.10
N ASP A 359 -29.09 2.26 41.18
CA ASP A 359 -29.77 3.05 42.19
C ASP A 359 -29.31 4.51 42.15
N GLN A 360 -30.17 5.42 42.61
CA GLN A 360 -29.83 6.84 42.71
C GLN A 360 -28.63 7.06 43.65
N ARG A 361 -27.60 7.76 43.15
CA ARG A 361 -26.39 8.11 43.93
C ARG A 361 -26.26 9.62 44.06
N GLY A 362 -26.75 10.18 45.16
CA GLY A 362 -26.76 11.63 45.38
C GLY A 362 -27.62 12.37 44.35
N THR A 363 -27.02 13.31 43.62
CA THR A 363 -27.68 14.05 42.53
C THR A 363 -27.60 13.34 41.17
N ALA A 364 -26.88 12.21 41.07
CA ALA A 364 -26.81 11.43 39.85
C ALA A 364 -28.05 10.52 39.73
N ALA A 365 -28.82 10.73 38.65
CA ALA A 365 -29.96 9.89 38.31
C ALA A 365 -29.53 8.45 37.99
N PRO A 366 -30.40 7.44 38.19
CA PRO A 366 -30.09 6.05 37.86
C PRO A 366 -29.84 5.82 36.36
N GLU A 367 -29.16 4.72 36.02
CA GLU A 367 -28.99 4.26 34.64
C GLU A 367 -30.29 3.60 34.09
N PRO A 368 -30.63 3.77 32.80
CA PRO A 368 -31.76 3.11 32.13
C PRO A 368 -31.84 1.60 32.39
N THR A 369 -33.05 1.06 32.59
CA THR A 369 -33.26 -0.38 32.82
C THR A 369 -33.01 -1.19 31.55
N HIS A 370 -33.57 -0.75 30.42
CA HIS A 370 -33.38 -1.34 29.10
C HIS A 370 -32.65 -0.35 28.16
N GLY A 371 -31.43 0.05 28.55
CA GLY A 371 -30.72 1.18 27.91
C GLY A 371 -30.49 1.04 26.40
N GLN A 372 -30.11 -0.14 25.92
CA GLN A 372 -29.91 -0.39 24.48
C GLN A 372 -31.23 -0.34 23.70
N GLU A 373 -32.24 -1.07 24.16
CA GLU A 373 -33.56 -1.13 23.51
C GLU A 373 -34.28 0.23 23.54
N THR A 374 -34.15 0.97 24.64
CA THR A 374 -34.77 2.30 24.77
C THR A 374 -34.03 3.32 23.90
N LEU A 375 -32.71 3.18 23.73
CA LEU A 375 -31.91 4.02 22.82
C LEU A 375 -32.28 3.77 21.35
N GLU A 376 -32.44 2.50 20.94
CA GLU A 376 -32.87 2.14 19.59
C GLU A 376 -34.24 2.73 19.22
N ASN A 377 -35.15 2.81 20.20
CA ASN A 377 -36.49 3.37 20.03
C ASN A 377 -36.59 4.87 20.39
N SER A 378 -35.46 5.51 20.73
CA SER A 378 -35.40 6.92 21.14
C SER A 378 -35.47 7.88 19.95
N VAL A 379 -35.89 9.12 20.22
CA VAL A 379 -35.95 10.20 19.23
C VAL A 379 -34.98 11.33 19.57
N LEU A 380 -34.49 12.02 18.53
CA LEU A 380 -33.70 13.24 18.72
C LEU A 380 -34.55 14.32 19.39
N ILE A 381 -33.95 15.03 20.35
CA ILE A 381 -34.63 16.15 21.02
C ILE A 381 -34.86 17.29 20.03
N LYS A 382 -33.87 17.58 19.18
CA LYS A 382 -33.95 18.56 18.09
C LYS A 382 -32.81 18.32 17.08
N PRO A 383 -32.91 18.84 15.84
CA PRO A 383 -31.91 18.59 14.79
C PRO A 383 -30.49 19.08 15.10
N THR A 384 -30.33 20.00 16.05
CA THR A 384 -29.05 20.65 16.38
C THR A 384 -28.28 19.98 17.54
N THR A 385 -28.68 18.77 17.94
CA THR A 385 -28.02 18.04 19.04
C THR A 385 -28.07 16.55 18.77
N SER A 386 -27.02 15.81 19.15
CA SER A 386 -27.06 14.35 19.15
C SER A 386 -27.89 13.78 20.31
N ARG A 387 -28.27 14.61 21.30
CA ARG A 387 -29.04 14.16 22.47
C ARG A 387 -30.40 13.57 22.08
N ARG A 388 -30.73 12.45 22.69
CA ARG A 388 -31.95 11.69 22.42
C ARG A 388 -32.79 11.54 23.68
N VAL A 389 -34.08 11.27 23.50
CA VAL A 389 -35.01 10.96 24.58
C VAL A 389 -35.85 9.75 24.17
N GLY A 390 -36.01 8.80 25.08
CA GLY A 390 -36.77 7.56 24.88
C GLY A 390 -37.76 7.29 26.01
N TYR A 391 -38.69 6.38 25.75
CA TYR A 391 -39.64 5.85 26.72
C TYR A 391 -39.58 4.32 26.69
N ASP A 392 -39.37 3.72 27.85
CA ASP A 392 -39.39 2.28 28.03
C ASP A 392 -40.83 1.85 28.39
N ALA A 393 -41.46 1.10 27.49
CA ALA A 393 -42.85 0.66 27.66
C ALA A 393 -43.04 -0.40 28.74
N ASP A 394 -41.99 -1.19 29.04
CA ASP A 394 -42.06 -2.28 30.01
C ASP A 394 -41.93 -1.76 31.43
N THR A 395 -41.11 -0.72 31.63
CA THR A 395 -40.85 -0.14 32.96
C THR A 395 -41.60 1.18 33.20
N GLY A 396 -42.05 1.85 32.13
CA GLY A 396 -42.65 3.17 32.18
C GLY A 396 -41.64 4.31 32.39
N GLU A 397 -40.35 4.05 32.17
CA GLU A 397 -39.26 5.00 32.41
C GLU A 397 -39.06 5.94 31.22
N PHE A 398 -38.62 7.18 31.51
CA PHE A 398 -38.11 8.09 30.48
C PHE A 398 -36.61 8.19 30.60
N ASP A 399 -35.92 8.03 29.48
CA ASP A 399 -34.46 8.02 29.45
C ASP A 399 -33.93 9.13 28.54
N VAL A 400 -32.94 9.86 29.02
CA VAL A 400 -32.21 10.86 28.24
C VAL A 400 -30.84 10.31 27.91
N PHE A 401 -30.50 10.30 26.62
CA PHE A 401 -29.25 9.78 26.10
C PHE A 401 -28.36 10.92 25.61
N ASP A 402 -27.12 10.88 26.08
CA ASP A 402 -26.04 11.78 25.73
C ASP A 402 -24.96 10.97 25.02
N GLU A 403 -24.49 11.47 23.87
CA GLU A 403 -23.45 10.78 23.11
C GLU A 403 -22.11 10.89 23.84
N THR A 404 -21.42 9.77 24.03
CA THR A 404 -20.18 9.67 24.80
C THR A 404 -19.02 10.34 24.07
N HIS A 405 -18.97 10.18 22.75
CA HIS A 405 -18.06 10.88 21.85
C HIS A 405 -18.84 11.39 20.64
N PRO A 406 -18.62 12.64 20.19
CA PRO A 406 -19.31 13.17 19.02
C PRO A 406 -19.21 12.20 17.82
N GLU A 407 -20.35 11.88 17.22
CA GLU A 407 -20.48 11.03 16.03
C GLU A 407 -20.02 9.57 16.17
N SER A 408 -19.76 9.10 17.40
CA SER A 408 -19.40 7.71 17.66
C SER A 408 -20.56 6.74 17.53
N GLY A 409 -21.81 7.23 17.61
CA GLY A 409 -22.96 6.35 17.76
C GLY A 409 -23.04 5.66 19.13
N ILE A 410 -22.12 5.98 20.06
CA ILE A 410 -22.08 5.44 21.42
C ILE A 410 -22.73 6.44 22.38
N TYR A 411 -23.73 5.99 23.13
CA TYR A 411 -24.51 6.80 24.04
C TYR A 411 -24.45 6.26 25.45
N HIS A 412 -24.47 7.16 26.43
CA HIS A 412 -24.83 6.83 27.80
C HIS A 412 -26.15 7.51 28.14
N GLY A 413 -26.87 6.97 29.12
CA GLY A 413 -28.21 7.43 29.44
C GLY A 413 -28.48 7.50 30.94
N HIS A 414 -29.49 8.27 31.30
CA HIS A 414 -29.97 8.39 32.67
C HIS A 414 -31.49 8.57 32.73
N LYS A 415 -32.11 7.96 33.76
CA LYS A 415 -33.55 8.02 33.98
C LYS A 415 -34.00 9.43 34.38
N ARG A 416 -35.21 9.80 33.96
CA ARG A 416 -35.93 11.01 34.36
C ARG A 416 -37.40 10.70 34.59
N SER A 417 -38.05 11.47 35.46
CA SER A 417 -39.50 11.53 35.49
C SER A 417 -40.01 12.49 34.41
N TRP A 418 -41.27 12.35 33.99
CA TRP A 418 -41.89 13.23 33.00
C TRP A 418 -41.73 14.73 33.33
N ASP A 419 -41.94 15.10 34.59
CA ASP A 419 -41.82 16.50 35.06
C ASP A 419 -40.37 17.02 35.12
N GLN A 420 -39.38 16.14 35.00
CA GLN A 420 -37.95 16.49 34.93
C GLN A 420 -37.44 16.64 33.50
N LEU A 421 -38.23 16.22 32.49
CA LEU A 421 -37.90 16.45 31.10
C LEU A 421 -38.08 17.93 30.75
N THR A 422 -37.21 18.44 29.87
CA THR A 422 -37.40 19.79 29.33
C THR A 422 -38.61 19.83 28.40
N PRO A 423 -39.20 21.01 28.14
CA PRO A 423 -40.30 21.14 27.18
C PRO A 423 -39.93 20.58 25.79
N ASP A 424 -38.68 20.75 25.34
CA ASP A 424 -38.20 20.21 24.07
C ASP A 424 -38.23 18.67 24.06
N MET A 425 -37.78 18.02 25.14
CA MET A 425 -37.81 16.56 25.29
C MET A 425 -39.25 16.02 25.33
N GLN A 426 -40.14 16.67 26.09
CA GLN A 426 -41.55 16.30 26.16
C GLN A 426 -42.22 16.43 24.78
N ASN A 427 -41.96 17.53 24.07
CA ASN A 427 -42.49 17.76 22.73
C ASN A 427 -41.94 16.75 21.71
N ALA A 428 -40.67 16.36 21.80
CA ALA A 428 -40.08 15.36 20.93
C ALA A 428 -40.83 14.01 21.04
N LEU A 429 -41.08 13.53 22.26
CA LEU A 429 -41.83 12.29 22.49
C LEU A 429 -43.30 12.39 22.05
N VAL A 430 -43.95 13.52 22.29
CA VAL A 430 -45.35 13.76 21.89
C VAL A 430 -45.50 13.85 20.37
N ASN A 431 -44.59 14.55 19.70
CA ASN A 431 -44.59 14.71 18.24
C ASN A 431 -44.26 13.40 17.52
N ALA A 432 -43.40 12.57 18.11
CA ALA A 432 -43.11 11.22 17.64
C ALA A 432 -44.27 10.23 17.90
N GLY A 433 -45.31 10.63 18.63
CA GLY A 433 -46.47 9.79 18.93
C GLY A 433 -46.21 8.72 19.99
N ILE A 434 -45.09 8.78 20.70
CA ILE A 434 -44.70 7.79 21.72
C ILE A 434 -45.56 7.94 22.98
N VAL A 435 -45.88 9.17 23.36
CA VAL A 435 -46.74 9.49 24.52
C VAL A 435 -47.74 10.62 24.22
N ASP A 436 -48.76 10.74 25.05
CA ASP A 436 -49.69 11.87 25.08
C ASP A 436 -49.10 13.10 25.79
N ARG A 437 -49.84 14.21 25.77
CA ARG A 437 -49.40 15.48 26.41
C ARG A 437 -49.25 15.40 27.93
N LYS A 438 -49.63 14.29 28.55
CA LYS A 438 -49.52 14.03 29.99
C LYS A 438 -48.42 12.99 30.29
N GLY A 439 -47.61 12.61 29.30
CA GLY A 439 -46.56 11.62 29.46
C GLY A 439 -47.09 10.20 29.62
N LYS A 440 -48.27 9.89 29.08
CA LYS A 440 -48.81 8.51 29.08
C LYS A 440 -48.62 7.87 27.70
N PRO A 441 -48.27 6.57 27.62
CA PRO A 441 -48.11 5.88 26.35
C PRO A 441 -49.39 5.96 25.51
N ARG A 442 -49.24 6.04 24.19
CA ARG A 442 -50.33 6.07 23.22
C ARG A 442 -50.70 4.71 22.67
#